data_AF-A0A4Q3WN06-F1
#
_entry.id   AF-A0A4Q3WN06-F1
#
_cell.length_a   1.000
_cell.length_b   1.000
_cell.length_c   1.000
_cell.angle_alpha   90.00
_cell.angle_beta   90.00
_cell.angle_gamma   90.00
#
_symmetry.space_group_name_H-M   'P 1'
#
loop_
_entity.id
_entity.type
_entity.pdbx_description
1 polymer ?
#
loop_
_entity_poly.entity_id
_entity_poly.type
_entity_poly.pdbx_seq_one_letter_code
_entity_poly.pdbx_strand_id
1 'polypeptide(L)'
;MRYGWMMVALGLAGCAAQPDTAALATVPKAYDYRCEDGSHLNVVFEENHAVVTQHDGKVLVLPQMPSGSGTRYATPRYELRGKDKDATWTVGRKLAVDCRAER
;
A
#
# COMPACT_ATOMS: atom_id res chain seq x y z
N MET A 1 62.51 -32.16 31.70
CA MET A 1 61.60 -31.28 32.46
C MET A 1 61.53 -29.92 31.78
N ARG A 2 60.47 -29.64 31.02
CA ARG A 2 60.04 -28.28 30.62
C ARG A 2 58.56 -28.36 30.24
N TYR A 3 57.82 -27.45 30.85
CA TYR A 3 56.37 -27.41 31.07
C TYR A 3 55.52 -27.65 29.82
N GLY A 4 54.57 -28.58 29.93
CA GLY A 4 53.49 -28.76 28.99
C GLY A 4 52.51 -27.60 29.11
N TRP A 5 52.26 -26.93 27.98
CA TRP A 5 51.22 -25.92 27.88
C TRP A 5 49.87 -26.60 27.66
N MET A 6 49.05 -26.50 28.70
CA MET A 6 47.65 -26.84 28.74
C MET A 6 46.88 -25.83 27.87
N MET A 7 46.64 -26.17 26.61
CA MET A 7 45.75 -25.41 25.73
C MET A 7 44.30 -25.78 26.05
N VAL A 8 43.64 -24.89 26.79
CA VAL A 8 42.21 -24.89 27.07
C VAL A 8 41.46 -24.65 25.76
N ALA A 9 40.76 -25.67 25.25
CA ALA A 9 39.87 -25.54 24.10
C ALA A 9 38.56 -24.89 24.53
N LEU A 10 38.39 -23.61 24.19
CA LEU A 10 37.11 -22.92 24.23
C LEU A 10 36.17 -23.57 23.22
N GLY A 11 35.14 -24.25 23.71
CA GLY A 11 33.93 -24.53 22.95
C GLY A 11 33.07 -23.28 22.85
N LEU A 12 32.43 -23.07 21.69
CA LEU A 12 31.16 -22.37 21.53
C LEU A 12 30.56 -22.81 20.18
N ALA A 13 29.77 -23.88 20.26
CA ALA A 13 28.80 -24.25 19.24
C ALA A 13 27.62 -23.25 19.29
N GLY A 14 27.14 -22.82 18.13
CA GLY A 14 25.92 -22.01 18.05
C GLY A 14 25.75 -21.25 16.74
N CYS A 15 25.63 -21.94 15.60
CA CYS A 15 24.94 -21.34 14.46
C CYS A 15 23.45 -21.29 14.81
N ALA A 16 23.00 -20.18 15.38
CA ALA A 16 21.57 -19.88 15.42
C ALA A 16 21.12 -19.61 13.98
N ALA A 17 20.51 -20.60 13.35
CA ALA A 17 19.79 -20.43 12.11
C ALA A 17 18.61 -19.50 12.40
N GLN A 18 18.73 -18.23 12.00
CA GLN A 18 17.66 -17.27 12.12
C GLN A 18 16.58 -17.69 11.11
N PRO A 19 15.33 -17.95 11.54
CA PRO A 19 14.26 -18.18 10.60
C PRO A 19 13.97 -16.85 9.90
N ASP A 20 14.53 -16.67 8.71
CA ASP A 20 14.18 -15.61 7.77
C ASP A 20 12.77 -15.91 7.22
N THR A 21 11.76 -15.82 8.07
CA THR A 21 10.36 -15.75 7.66
C THR A 21 9.87 -14.33 7.91
N ALA A 22 10.62 -13.35 7.40
CA ALA A 22 10.05 -12.06 7.10
C ALA A 22 9.11 -12.27 5.90
N ALA A 23 7.87 -12.65 6.19
CA ALA A 23 6.77 -12.37 5.29
C ALA A 23 6.89 -10.89 4.93
N LEU A 24 7.24 -10.61 3.67
CA LEU A 24 7.33 -9.25 3.14
C LEU A 24 5.94 -8.63 3.27
N ALA A 25 5.69 -7.91 4.36
CA ALA A 25 4.47 -7.13 4.50
C ALA A 25 4.46 -6.11 3.36
N THR A 26 3.61 -6.35 2.35
CA THR A 26 3.35 -5.35 1.31
C THR A 26 2.74 -4.15 2.01
N VAL A 27 3.53 -3.09 2.17
CA VAL A 27 3.05 -1.83 2.74
C VAL A 27 1.95 -1.31 1.82
N PRO A 28 0.72 -1.08 2.31
CA PRO A 28 -0.35 -0.53 1.51
C PRO A 28 0.06 0.80 0.88
N LYS A 29 -0.25 0.97 -0.41
CA LYS A 29 0.15 2.16 -1.15
C LYS A 29 -0.85 3.28 -0.89
N ALA A 30 -0.41 4.35 -0.23
CA ALA A 30 -1.26 5.49 0.08
C ALA A 30 -0.93 6.70 -0.81
N TYR A 31 -1.96 7.48 -1.14
CA TYR A 31 -1.86 8.70 -1.96
C TYR A 31 -2.82 9.79 -1.47
N ASP A 32 -2.34 11.02 -1.46
CA ASP A 32 -3.17 12.21 -1.27
C ASP A 32 -3.45 12.84 -2.65
N TYR A 33 -4.68 12.70 -3.17
CA TYR A 33 -5.10 13.17 -4.49
C TYR A 33 -5.84 14.51 -4.43
N ARG A 34 -5.42 15.47 -5.27
CA ARG A 34 -6.19 16.68 -5.59
C ARG A 34 -6.90 16.53 -6.91
N CYS A 35 -8.20 16.79 -6.92
CA CYS A 35 -9.03 16.74 -8.12
C CYS A 35 -9.38 18.15 -8.62
N GLU A 36 -9.66 18.26 -9.91
CA GLU A 36 -9.99 19.54 -10.56
C GLU A 36 -11.27 20.20 -10.03
N ASP A 37 -12.23 19.42 -9.52
CA ASP A 37 -13.45 19.94 -8.90
C ASP A 37 -13.25 20.45 -7.46
N GLY A 38 -11.99 20.46 -6.98
CA GLY A 38 -11.62 20.85 -5.62
C GLY A 38 -11.74 19.71 -4.59
N SER A 39 -12.17 18.52 -4.99
CA SER A 39 -12.17 17.35 -4.11
C SER A 39 -10.74 17.00 -3.68
N HIS A 40 -10.61 16.58 -2.42
CA HIS A 40 -9.37 16.06 -1.86
C HIS A 40 -9.64 14.67 -1.27
N LEU A 41 -8.86 13.69 -1.70
CA LEU A 41 -9.03 12.29 -1.35
C LEU A 41 -7.72 11.76 -0.79
N ASN A 42 -7.75 11.16 0.40
CA ASN A 42 -6.68 10.28 0.86
C ASN A 42 -7.08 8.84 0.53
N VAL A 43 -6.29 8.18 -0.30
CA VAL A 43 -6.59 6.85 -0.83
C VAL A 43 -5.52 5.87 -0.39
N VAL A 44 -5.94 4.81 0.28
CA VAL A 44 -5.09 3.64 0.58
C VAL A 44 -5.51 2.50 -0.32
N PHE A 45 -4.59 2.01 -1.15
CA PHE A 45 -4.79 0.86 -2.02
C PHE A 45 -4.35 -0.42 -1.30
N GLU A 46 -5.30 -1.35 -1.19
CA GLU A 46 -5.12 -2.70 -0.69
C GLU A 46 -5.23 -3.70 -1.86
N GLU A 47 -5.01 -4.99 -1.60
CA GLU A 47 -4.96 -6.03 -2.64
C GLU A 47 -6.21 -6.10 -3.54
N ASN A 48 -7.40 -5.89 -2.96
CA ASN A 48 -8.67 -6.07 -3.66
C ASN A 48 -9.66 -4.91 -3.48
N HIS A 49 -9.24 -3.81 -2.86
CA HIS A 49 -10.07 -2.64 -2.65
C HIS A 49 -9.23 -1.38 -2.43
N ALA A 50 -9.88 -0.22 -2.51
CA ALA A 50 -9.31 1.06 -2.12
C ALA A 50 -10.15 1.66 -1.00
N VAL A 51 -9.48 2.15 0.05
CA VAL A 51 -10.10 2.94 1.11
C VAL A 51 -9.91 4.41 0.78
N VAL A 52 -10.99 5.13 0.51
CA VAL A 52 -10.99 6.54 0.14
C VAL A 52 -11.57 7.36 1.30
N THR A 53 -10.75 8.23 1.87
CA THR A 53 -11.17 9.21 2.88
C THR A 53 -11.30 10.58 2.22
N GLN A 54 -12.51 11.13 2.21
CA GLN A 54 -12.80 12.46 1.69
C GLN A 54 -12.47 13.53 2.73
N HIS A 55 -12.30 14.78 2.31
CA HIS A 55 -11.96 15.89 3.19
C HIS A 55 -12.99 16.16 4.31
N ASP A 56 -14.26 15.81 4.10
CA ASP A 56 -15.32 15.88 5.11
C ASP A 56 -15.24 14.76 6.17
N GLY A 57 -14.22 13.90 6.10
CA GLY A 57 -14.02 12.75 6.98
C GLY A 57 -14.79 11.51 6.54
N LYS A 58 -15.55 11.55 5.44
CA LYS A 58 -16.27 10.39 4.95
C LYS A 58 -15.29 9.34 4.42
N VAL A 59 -15.40 8.12 4.96
CA VAL A 59 -14.63 6.97 4.50
C VAL A 59 -15.50 6.10 3.57
N LEU A 60 -14.93 5.73 2.43
CA LEU A 60 -15.53 4.88 1.41
C LEU A 60 -14.62 3.67 1.18
N VAL A 61 -15.20 2.48 1.13
CA VAL A 61 -14.48 1.27 0.70
C VAL A 61 -14.96 0.90 -0.68
N LEU A 62 -14.05 0.93 -1.66
CA LEU A 62 -14.34 0.68 -3.06
C LEU A 62 -13.70 -0.65 -3.48
N PRO A 63 -14.49 -1.71 -3.76
CA PRO A 63 -13.93 -2.96 -4.24
C PRO A 63 -13.28 -2.78 -5.62
N GLN A 64 -12.20 -3.53 -5.86
CA GLN A 64 -11.54 -3.56 -7.15
C GLN A 64 -12.45 -4.20 -8.21
N MET A 65 -12.51 -3.57 -9.38
CA MET A 65 -13.31 -4.00 -10.50
C MET A 65 -12.41 -4.36 -11.69
N PRO A 66 -12.85 -5.28 -12.57
CA PRO A 66 -12.16 -5.55 -13.82
C PRO A 66 -11.97 -4.28 -14.65
N SER A 67 -10.80 -4.15 -15.26
CA SER A 67 -10.41 -2.99 -16.05
C SER A 67 -9.59 -3.42 -17.27
N GLY A 68 -9.84 -2.81 -18.43
CA GLY A 68 -9.04 -3.05 -19.63
C GLY A 68 -7.66 -2.38 -19.62
N SER A 69 -7.45 -1.40 -18.73
CA SER A 69 -6.17 -0.72 -18.52
C SER A 69 -6.17 0.01 -17.17
N GLY A 70 -5.04 0.05 -16.48
CA GLY A 70 -4.94 0.63 -15.14
C GLY A 70 -5.81 -0.10 -14.10
N THR A 71 -6.02 0.54 -12.96
CA THR A 71 -6.83 0.03 -11.86
C THR A 71 -8.19 0.74 -11.83
N ARG A 72 -9.22 0.03 -11.36
CA ARG A 72 -10.57 0.57 -11.19
C ARG A 72 -11.13 0.04 -9.88
N TYR A 73 -11.65 0.93 -9.06
CA TYR A 73 -12.31 0.62 -7.80
C TYR A 73 -13.65 1.33 -7.78
N ALA A 74 -14.74 0.60 -7.54
CA ALA A 74 -16.06 1.21 -7.69
C ALA A 74 -17.15 0.60 -6.80
N THR A 75 -18.09 1.46 -6.42
CA THR A 75 -19.42 1.13 -5.91
C THR A 75 -20.46 1.74 -6.88
N PRO A 76 -21.77 1.48 -6.73
CA PRO A 76 -22.78 2.09 -7.59
C PRO A 76 -22.77 3.62 -7.63
N ARG A 77 -22.23 4.28 -6.59
CA ARG A 77 -22.21 5.75 -6.47
C ARG A 77 -20.82 6.36 -6.64
N TYR A 78 -19.74 5.60 -6.51
CA TYR A 78 -18.39 6.15 -6.48
C TYR A 78 -17.47 5.30 -7.33
N GLU A 79 -16.65 5.95 -8.14
CA GLU A 79 -15.60 5.28 -8.91
C GLU A 79 -14.30 6.05 -8.81
N LEU A 80 -13.23 5.33 -8.49
CA LEU A 80 -11.85 5.75 -8.61
C LEU A 80 -11.17 4.88 -9.66
N ARG A 81 -10.69 5.49 -10.74
CA ARG A 81 -9.94 4.80 -11.79
C ARG A 81 -8.59 5.46 -11.93
N GLY A 82 -7.51 4.71 -12.12
CA GLY A 82 -6.22 5.36 -12.21
C GLY A 82 -5.05 4.46 -12.54
N LYS A 83 -3.88 5.08 -12.60
CA LYS A 83 -2.59 4.43 -12.73
C LYS A 83 -1.56 5.31 -12.04
N ASP A 84 -0.89 4.74 -11.03
CA ASP A 84 0.14 5.42 -10.25
C ASP A 84 -0.36 6.75 -9.64
N LYS A 85 0.19 7.88 -10.09
CA LYS A 85 -0.11 9.22 -9.56
C LYS A 85 -1.28 9.92 -10.25
N ASP A 86 -1.82 9.32 -11.31
CA ASP A 86 -2.92 9.88 -12.08
C ASP A 86 -4.18 9.05 -11.83
N ALA A 87 -5.29 9.74 -11.53
CA ALA A 87 -6.57 9.10 -11.30
C ALA A 87 -7.71 9.97 -11.83
N THR A 88 -8.88 9.36 -11.99
CA THR A 88 -10.14 10.05 -12.19
C THR A 88 -11.11 9.67 -11.08
N TRP A 89 -11.88 10.66 -10.63
CA TRP A 89 -12.88 10.51 -9.59
C TRP A 89 -14.26 10.77 -10.14
N THR A 90 -15.22 9.88 -9.83
CA THR A 90 -16.61 10.02 -10.27
C THR A 90 -17.57 9.83 -9.11
N VAL A 91 -18.55 10.74 -9.01
CA VAL A 91 -19.63 10.66 -8.01
C VAL A 91 -21.00 10.60 -8.69
N GLY A 92 -21.66 9.45 -8.57
CA GLY A 92 -22.96 9.17 -9.15
C GLY A 92 -22.90 9.18 -10.67
N ARG A 93 -23.74 10.01 -11.30
CA ARG A 93 -23.81 10.17 -12.76
C ARG A 93 -23.11 11.45 -13.25
N LYS A 94 -22.28 12.07 -12.41
CA LYS A 94 -21.47 13.23 -12.81
C LYS A 94 -20.37 12.78 -13.77
N LEU A 95 -19.83 13.74 -14.52
CA LEU A 95 -18.62 13.49 -15.31
C LEU A 95 -17.45 13.16 -14.38
N ALA A 96 -16.57 12.29 -14.84
CA ALA A 96 -15.31 12.02 -14.17
C ALA A 96 -14.44 13.27 -14.17
N VAL A 97 -13.74 13.52 -13.07
CA VAL A 97 -12.80 14.63 -12.93
C VAL A 97 -11.39 14.09 -12.74
N ASP A 98 -10.42 14.79 -13.31
CA ASP A 98 -9.02 14.39 -13.20
C ASP A 98 -8.49 14.71 -11.81
N CYS A 99 -7.65 13.81 -11.30
CA CYS A 99 -7.01 13.91 -10.00
C CYS A 99 -5.53 13.54 -10.11
N ARG A 100 -4.69 14.25 -9.36
CA ARG A 100 -3.25 13.98 -9.28
C ARG A 100 -2.78 13.83 -7.84
N ALA A 101 -1.95 12.83 -7.61
CA ALA A 101 -1.33 12.59 -6.31
C ALA A 101 -0.26 13.65 -6.01
N GLU A 102 -0.33 14.26 -4.83
CA GLU A 102 0.68 15.20 -4.32
C GLU A 102 1.77 14.49 -3.51
N ARG A 103 1.45 13.34 -2.92
CA ARG A 103 2.35 12.51 -2.11
C ARG A 103 2.16 11.05 -2.47
#